data_AF-A0A660N1R5-F1
#
_entry.id   AF-A0A660N1R5-F1
#
_cell.length_a   1.000
_cell.length_b   1.000
_cell.length_c   1.000
_cell.angle_alpha   90.00
_cell.angle_beta   90.00
_cell.angle_gamma   90.00
#
_symmetry.space_group_name_H-M   'P 1'
#
loop_
_entity.id
_entity.type
_entity.pdbx_description
1 polymer ?
#
loop_
_entity_poly.entity_id
_entity_poly.type
_entity_poly.pdbx_seq_one_letter_code
_entity_poly.pdbx_strand_id
1 'polypeptide(L)'
;IDTAGVRRRGKVDEAVEKFSVIKAMQAIEAANVAVLVLDAQQDIADQDATIAGFALEAGRALVIAVNKWDGISEERRNDIKRDIARKLYFLDFAKFHYISALKERGIDGLFDSIQAAYNAAFINMPTPKITRVLQSAVERQAPPRAGLVRPKMRYAHQGGMNPPVIVIHGNSLGAISDSYTRYLTQTFRKAFNLQGTPLRIQYNVGENPYEETAAQTKNKPLRRATLSNRIAKRENRKDEKVRNSGGKVKKRQVSVKKRHQS
;
A
#
# COMPACT_ATOMS: atom_id res chain seq x y z
N ILE A 1 1.30 -18.64 -23.66
CA ILE A 1 -0.06 -18.27 -24.09
C ILE A 1 0.09 -17.33 -25.27
N ASP A 2 -0.50 -17.65 -26.42
CA ASP A 2 -0.40 -16.83 -27.63
C ASP A 2 -1.52 -15.79 -27.66
N THR A 3 -1.17 -14.54 -27.88
CA THR A 3 -2.09 -13.42 -28.06
C THR A 3 -1.91 -12.95 -29.47
N ALA A 4 -2.96 -12.99 -30.30
CA ALA A 4 -2.92 -12.33 -31.59
C ALA A 4 -2.38 -10.92 -31.39
N GLY A 5 -1.25 -10.60 -32.06
CA GLY A 5 -0.51 -9.36 -31.82
C GLY A 5 -1.47 -8.17 -31.76
N VAL A 6 -1.39 -7.42 -30.66
CA VAL A 6 -2.33 -6.31 -30.35
C VAL A 6 -2.34 -5.25 -31.46
N ARG A 7 -1.29 -5.21 -32.28
CA ARG A 7 -1.15 -4.36 -33.46
C ARG A 7 -1.03 -5.21 -34.73
N ARG A 8 -2.14 -5.49 -35.41
CA ARG A 8 -2.10 -5.99 -36.80
C ARG A 8 -2.13 -4.80 -37.76
N ARG A 9 -1.05 -4.59 -38.52
CA ARG A 9 -0.98 -3.53 -39.55
C ARG A 9 -1.95 -3.83 -40.71
N GLY A 10 -2.88 -2.90 -40.96
CA GLY A 10 -3.80 -2.88 -42.11
C GLY A 10 -5.01 -1.99 -41.82
N LYS A 11 -5.84 -1.66 -42.82
CA LYS A 11 -7.21 -1.15 -42.62
C LYS A 11 -7.98 -2.22 -41.83
N VAL A 12 -7.93 -2.17 -40.51
CA VAL A 12 -8.60 -3.13 -39.64
C VAL A 12 -9.67 -2.37 -38.85
N ASP A 13 -10.89 -2.90 -38.84
CA ASP A 13 -12.00 -2.35 -38.06
C ASP A 13 -11.64 -2.27 -36.58
N GLU A 14 -11.98 -1.14 -35.95
CA GLU A 14 -11.79 -0.85 -34.51
C GLU A 14 -12.29 -1.99 -33.60
N ALA A 15 -13.29 -2.76 -34.07
CA ALA A 15 -13.81 -3.94 -33.38
C ALA A 15 -12.73 -5.02 -33.18
N VAL A 16 -11.91 -5.33 -34.18
CA VAL A 16 -10.91 -6.42 -34.13
C VAL A 16 -9.75 -6.07 -33.19
N GLU A 17 -9.36 -4.80 -33.13
CA GLU A 17 -8.35 -4.33 -32.17
C GLU A 17 -8.85 -4.45 -30.72
N LYS A 18 -10.10 -4.05 -30.44
CA LYS A 18 -10.70 -4.21 -29.10
C LYS A 18 -10.73 -5.67 -28.65
N PHE A 19 -11.12 -6.60 -29.54
CA PHE A 19 -11.08 -8.03 -29.23
C PHE A 19 -9.67 -8.55 -28.96
N SER A 20 -8.66 -8.03 -29.66
CA SER A 20 -7.26 -8.44 -29.46
C SER A 20 -6.71 -7.99 -28.10
N VAL A 21 -7.09 -6.79 -27.64
CA VAL A 21 -6.75 -6.30 -26.29
C VAL A 21 -7.38 -7.16 -25.19
N ILE A 22 -8.67 -7.50 -25.32
CA ILE A 22 -9.36 -8.35 -24.33
C ILE A 22 -8.66 -9.72 -24.23
N LYS A 23 -8.32 -10.34 -25.36
CA LYS A 23 -7.56 -11.60 -25.37
C LYS A 23 -6.18 -11.46 -24.73
N ALA A 24 -5.51 -10.33 -24.94
CA ALA A 24 -4.22 -10.06 -24.29
C ALA A 24 -4.35 -9.96 -22.77
N MET A 25 -5.39 -9.27 -22.26
CA MET A 25 -5.67 -9.19 -20.83
C MET A 25 -5.96 -10.57 -20.23
N GLN A 26 -6.83 -11.36 -20.88
CA GLN A 26 -7.12 -12.74 -20.46
C GLN A 26 -5.86 -13.62 -20.42
N ALA A 27 -4.99 -13.48 -21.43
CA ALA A 27 -3.73 -14.22 -21.47
C ALA A 27 -2.77 -13.81 -20.34
N ILE A 28 -2.72 -12.52 -19.99
CA ILE A 28 -1.94 -12.02 -18.86
C ILE A 28 -2.47 -12.62 -17.56
N GLU A 29 -3.79 -12.63 -17.34
CA GLU A 29 -4.39 -13.23 -16.14
C GLU A 29 -4.11 -14.73 -16.00
N ALA A 30 -4.06 -15.46 -17.11
CA ALA A 30 -3.75 -16.90 -17.07
C ALA A 30 -2.24 -17.20 -17.01
N ALA A 31 -1.37 -16.24 -17.31
CA ALA A 31 0.08 -16.42 -17.30
C ALA A 31 0.70 -16.22 -15.91
N ASN A 32 1.83 -16.88 -15.62
CA ASN A 32 2.67 -16.52 -14.47
C ASN A 32 3.64 -15.40 -14.80
N VAL A 33 4.24 -15.47 -15.99
CA VAL A 33 5.15 -14.46 -16.54
C VAL A 33 4.62 -14.00 -17.89
N ALA A 34 4.48 -12.68 -18.05
CA ALA A 34 4.17 -12.04 -19.32
C ALA A 34 5.44 -11.45 -19.93
N VAL A 35 5.56 -11.52 -21.27
CA VAL A 35 6.62 -10.84 -22.02
C VAL A 35 5.96 -9.75 -22.85
N LEU A 36 6.26 -8.49 -22.52
CA LEU A 36 5.80 -7.36 -23.32
C LEU A 36 6.82 -7.08 -24.41
N VAL A 37 6.43 -7.30 -25.66
CA VAL A 37 7.28 -7.06 -26.83
C VAL A 37 6.97 -5.67 -27.39
N LEU A 38 7.96 -4.78 -27.36
CA LEU A 38 7.89 -3.43 -27.92
C LEU A 38 8.62 -3.40 -29.26
N ASP A 39 8.07 -2.67 -30.24
CA ASP A 39 8.74 -2.44 -31.53
C ASP A 39 9.61 -1.19 -31.45
N ALA A 40 10.93 -1.35 -31.54
CA ALA A 40 11.86 -0.25 -31.40
C ALA A 40 11.83 0.74 -32.59
N GLN A 41 11.29 0.34 -33.75
CA GLN A 41 11.13 1.25 -34.89
C GLN A 41 9.95 2.21 -34.71
N GLN A 42 9.08 1.96 -33.74
CA GLN A 42 7.87 2.74 -33.48
C GLN A 42 8.02 3.47 -32.14
N ASP A 43 7.23 4.51 -31.94
CA ASP A 43 7.12 5.11 -30.61
C ASP A 43 6.33 4.20 -29.68
N ILE A 44 6.69 4.22 -28.40
CA ILE A 44 5.95 3.50 -27.36
C ILE A 44 4.56 4.13 -27.28
N ALA A 45 3.53 3.33 -27.56
CA ALA A 45 2.17 3.83 -27.54
C ALA A 45 1.52 3.73 -26.18
N ASP A 46 0.47 4.52 -25.99
CA ASP A 46 -0.32 4.53 -24.77
C ASP A 46 -0.99 3.18 -24.51
N GLN A 47 -1.27 2.42 -25.57
CA GLN A 47 -1.77 1.04 -25.48
C GLN A 47 -0.74 0.08 -24.86
N ASP A 48 0.54 0.22 -25.21
CA ASP A 48 1.62 -0.61 -24.66
C ASP A 48 1.75 -0.35 -23.14
N ALA A 49 1.67 0.92 -22.73
CA ALA A 49 1.67 1.30 -21.32
C ALA A 49 0.42 0.79 -20.58
N THR A 50 -0.76 0.84 -21.20
CA THR A 50 -2.01 0.31 -20.63
C THR A 50 -1.92 -1.18 -20.37
N ILE A 51 -1.43 -1.96 -21.34
CA ILE A 51 -1.27 -3.42 -21.20
C ILE A 51 -0.24 -3.75 -20.11
N ALA A 52 0.86 -3.01 -20.06
CA ALA A 52 1.86 -3.20 -19.02
C ALA A 52 1.33 -2.84 -17.62
N GLY A 53 0.53 -1.78 -17.51
CA GLY A 53 -0.18 -1.40 -16.28
C GLY A 53 -1.13 -2.51 -15.83
N PHE A 54 -1.89 -3.08 -16.76
CA PHE A 54 -2.76 -4.22 -16.47
C PHE A 54 -1.97 -5.43 -15.94
N ALA A 55 -0.79 -5.75 -16.51
CA ALA A 55 0.05 -6.84 -16.00
C ALA A 55 0.51 -6.61 -14.55
N LEU A 56 0.85 -5.36 -14.21
CA LEU A 56 1.20 -4.95 -12.85
C LEU A 56 0.00 -5.10 -11.88
N GLU A 57 -1.19 -4.65 -12.30
CA GLU A 57 -2.43 -4.77 -11.52
C GLU A 57 -2.88 -6.23 -11.34
N ALA A 58 -2.69 -7.07 -12.36
CA ALA A 58 -2.91 -8.51 -12.28
C ALA A 58 -1.82 -9.23 -11.43
N GLY A 59 -0.76 -8.51 -11.04
CA GLY A 59 0.31 -9.02 -10.17
C GLY A 59 1.24 -10.00 -10.86
N ARG A 60 1.32 -9.97 -12.19
CA ARG A 60 2.12 -10.93 -12.97
C ARG A 60 3.55 -10.48 -13.09
N ALA A 61 4.44 -11.46 -13.11
CA ALA A 61 5.82 -11.20 -13.48
C ALA A 61 5.88 -10.68 -14.92
N LEU A 62 6.77 -9.72 -15.17
CA LEU A 62 6.87 -9.03 -16.45
C LEU A 62 8.33 -8.91 -16.87
N VAL A 63 8.59 -9.28 -18.13
CA VAL A 63 9.86 -9.03 -18.82
C VAL A 63 9.56 -8.21 -20.07
N ILE A 64 10.42 -7.25 -20.39
CA ILE A 64 10.20 -6.35 -21.53
C ILE A 64 11.24 -6.65 -22.60
N ALA A 65 10.78 -6.94 -23.81
CA ALA A 65 11.62 -7.21 -24.97
C ALA A 65 11.43 -6.10 -26.01
N VAL A 66 12.44 -5.27 -26.20
CA VAL A 66 12.50 -4.23 -27.22
C VAL A 66 13.06 -4.85 -28.51
N ASN A 67 12.19 -5.19 -29.44
CA ASN A 67 12.50 -5.94 -30.66
C ASN A 67 12.89 -5.01 -31.82
N LYS A 68 13.55 -5.57 -32.85
CA LYS A 68 14.11 -4.87 -34.04
C LYS A 68 15.22 -3.88 -33.71
N TRP A 69 15.98 -4.15 -32.66
CA TRP A 69 17.03 -3.25 -32.17
C TRP A 69 18.23 -3.09 -33.12
N ASP A 70 18.38 -4.01 -34.07
CA ASP A 70 19.50 -4.08 -35.00
C ASP A 70 19.47 -3.04 -36.12
N GLY A 71 18.29 -2.50 -36.46
CA GLY A 71 18.09 -1.58 -37.57
C GLY A 71 17.93 -0.11 -37.17
N ILE A 72 18.45 0.29 -36.00
CA ILE A 72 18.15 1.58 -35.37
C ILE A 72 19.42 2.39 -35.13
N SER A 73 19.38 3.69 -35.46
CA SER A 73 20.46 4.64 -35.21
C SER A 73 20.67 4.91 -33.72
N GLU A 74 21.87 5.34 -33.32
CA GLU A 74 22.17 5.65 -31.92
C GLU A 74 21.29 6.77 -31.34
N GLU A 75 20.95 7.79 -32.14
CA GLU A 75 20.01 8.85 -31.75
C GLU A 75 18.66 8.27 -31.36
N ARG A 76 18.10 7.43 -32.23
CA ARG A 76 16.80 6.79 -31.97
C ARG A 76 16.85 5.83 -30.79
N ARG A 77 17.97 5.13 -30.57
CA ARG A 77 18.16 4.29 -29.36
C ARG A 77 18.08 5.12 -28.08
N ASN A 78 18.66 6.32 -28.07
CA ASN A 78 18.61 7.22 -26.92
C ASN A 78 17.20 7.74 -26.68
N ASP A 79 16.46 8.08 -27.73
CA ASP A 79 15.07 8.52 -27.62
C ASP A 79 14.16 7.43 -27.05
N ILE A 80 14.30 6.18 -27.54
CA ILE A 80 13.54 5.04 -27.00
C ILE A 80 13.85 4.84 -25.52
N LYS A 81 15.12 4.90 -25.11
CA LYS A 81 15.50 4.77 -23.68
C LYS A 81 14.86 5.87 -22.82
N ARG A 82 14.80 7.11 -23.31
CA ARG A 82 14.12 8.23 -22.61
C ARG A 82 12.62 7.99 -22.53
N ASP A 83 12.01 7.50 -23.60
CA ASP A 83 10.58 7.21 -23.65
C ASP A 83 10.20 6.07 -22.72
N ILE A 84 10.99 5.00 -22.67
CA ILE A 84 10.84 3.91 -21.69
C ILE A 84 10.88 4.49 -20.26
N ALA A 85 11.91 5.29 -19.96
CA ALA A 85 12.06 5.86 -18.62
C ALA A 85 10.90 6.78 -18.22
N ARG A 86 10.27 7.46 -19.19
CA ARG A 86 9.15 8.38 -18.95
C ARG A 86 7.80 7.68 -18.88
N LYS A 87 7.50 6.81 -19.85
CA LYS A 87 6.17 6.18 -20.02
C LYS A 87 6.02 4.89 -19.21
N LEU A 88 7.11 4.15 -18.99
CA LEU A 88 7.12 2.84 -18.33
C LEU A 88 7.85 2.88 -16.98
N TYR A 89 7.91 4.04 -16.33
CA TYR A 89 8.61 4.23 -15.04
C TYR A 89 8.10 3.31 -13.92
N PHE A 90 6.82 2.91 -13.98
CA PHE A 90 6.19 2.03 -13.01
C PHE A 90 6.60 0.56 -13.16
N LEU A 91 7.39 0.23 -14.19
CA LEU A 91 7.93 -1.11 -14.48
C LEU A 91 9.40 -1.23 -14.08
N ASP A 92 9.83 -0.50 -13.05
CA ASP A 92 11.20 -0.54 -12.52
C ASP A 92 11.65 -1.92 -12.01
N PHE A 93 10.72 -2.87 -11.86
CA PHE A 93 10.99 -4.27 -11.55
C PHE A 93 11.25 -5.13 -12.78
N ALA A 94 10.74 -4.74 -13.95
CA ALA A 94 10.90 -5.51 -15.16
C ALA A 94 12.31 -5.34 -15.73
N LYS A 95 12.88 -6.44 -16.23
CA LYS A 95 14.17 -6.40 -16.94
C LYS A 95 13.90 -6.14 -18.42
N PHE A 96 14.66 -5.19 -18.98
CA PHE A 96 14.60 -4.82 -20.39
C PHE A 96 15.65 -5.59 -21.18
N HIS A 97 15.23 -6.16 -22.31
CA HIS A 97 16.08 -6.83 -23.26
C HIS A 97 15.96 -6.16 -24.62
N TYR A 98 17.10 -5.91 -25.26
CA TYR A 98 17.13 -5.37 -26.60
C TYR A 98 17.45 -6.51 -27.56
N ILE A 99 16.48 -6.88 -28.38
CA ILE A 99 16.54 -8.09 -29.20
C ILE A 99 16.34 -7.78 -30.68
N SER A 100 16.80 -8.71 -31.51
CA SER A 100 16.40 -8.81 -32.91
C SER A 100 15.95 -10.23 -33.15
N ALA A 101 14.63 -10.44 -33.19
CA ALA A 101 14.07 -11.76 -33.46
C ALA A 101 14.48 -12.28 -34.84
N LEU A 102 14.56 -11.40 -35.85
CA LEU A 102 14.94 -11.75 -37.21
C LEU A 102 16.41 -12.21 -37.33
N LYS A 103 17.30 -11.62 -36.54
CA LYS A 103 18.74 -11.96 -36.53
C LYS A 103 19.11 -12.91 -35.39
N GLU A 104 18.13 -13.39 -34.63
CA GLU A 104 18.29 -14.26 -33.46
C GLU A 104 19.25 -13.70 -32.40
N ARG A 105 19.30 -12.37 -32.23
CA ARG A 105 20.22 -11.71 -31.27
C ARG A 105 19.50 -11.31 -30.00
N GLY A 106 20.14 -11.58 -28.86
CA GLY A 106 19.65 -11.18 -27.53
C GLY A 106 18.51 -12.04 -26.98
N ILE A 107 18.20 -13.18 -27.63
CA ILE A 107 17.10 -14.07 -27.26
C ILE A 107 17.47 -14.92 -26.04
N ASP A 108 18.71 -15.42 -25.92
CA ASP A 108 19.09 -16.31 -24.82
C ASP A 108 18.89 -15.64 -23.45
N GLY A 109 19.37 -14.40 -23.30
CA GLY A 109 19.21 -13.63 -22.08
C GLY A 109 17.74 -13.31 -21.75
N LEU A 110 16.84 -13.30 -22.75
CA LEU A 110 15.41 -13.12 -22.54
C LEU A 110 14.83 -14.30 -21.75
N PHE A 111 15.13 -15.54 -22.15
CA PHE A 111 14.65 -16.74 -21.47
C PHE A 111 15.20 -16.86 -20.04
N ASP A 112 16.46 -16.52 -19.82
CA ASP A 112 17.05 -16.48 -18.48
C ASP A 112 16.29 -15.52 -17.56
N SER A 113 15.94 -14.33 -18.07
CA SER A 113 15.17 -13.36 -17.29
C SER A 113 13.72 -13.79 -17.07
N ILE A 114 13.11 -14.52 -18.00
CA ILE A 114 11.77 -15.11 -17.80
C ILE A 114 11.82 -16.10 -16.63
N GLN A 115 12.81 -16.99 -16.63
CA GLN A 115 12.98 -17.96 -15.54
C GLN A 115 13.30 -17.28 -14.21
N ALA A 116 14.17 -16.27 -14.22
CA ALA A 116 14.48 -15.49 -13.02
C ALA A 116 13.24 -14.76 -12.48
N ALA A 117 12.41 -14.19 -13.35
CA ALA A 117 11.17 -13.52 -12.97
C ALA A 117 10.15 -14.49 -12.38
N TYR A 118 10.02 -15.69 -12.95
CA TYR A 118 9.21 -16.78 -12.38
C TYR A 118 9.69 -17.16 -10.99
N ASN A 119 10.99 -17.45 -10.84
CA ASN A 119 11.58 -17.85 -9.56
C ASN A 119 11.40 -16.76 -8.50
N ALA A 120 11.55 -15.49 -8.87
CA ALA A 120 11.31 -14.36 -7.98
C ALA A 120 9.84 -14.24 -7.57
N ALA A 121 8.90 -14.49 -8.50
CA ALA A 121 7.47 -14.43 -8.21
C ALA A 121 7.01 -15.53 -7.23
N PHE A 122 7.68 -16.68 -7.26
CA PHE A 122 7.42 -17.85 -6.41
C PHE A 122 8.50 -18.07 -5.34
N ILE A 123 9.24 -17.03 -4.96
CA ILE A 123 10.26 -17.18 -3.92
C ILE A 123 9.63 -17.40 -2.55
N ASN A 124 10.19 -18.32 -1.77
CA ASN A 124 9.90 -18.43 -0.35
C ASN A 124 10.70 -17.38 0.43
N MET A 125 10.01 -16.55 1.22
CA MET A 125 10.60 -15.49 2.02
C MET A 125 10.42 -15.81 3.51
N PRO A 126 11.45 -16.35 4.20
CA PRO A 126 11.33 -16.72 5.60
C PRO A 126 11.00 -15.52 6.49
N THR A 127 9.97 -15.65 7.34
CA THR A 127 9.51 -14.64 8.30
C THR A 127 10.64 -13.98 9.11
N PRO A 128 11.65 -14.72 9.64
CA PRO A 128 12.75 -14.09 10.37
C PRO A 128 13.59 -13.15 9.49
N LYS A 129 13.81 -13.50 8.22
CA LYS A 129 14.56 -12.64 7.28
C LYS A 129 13.73 -11.42 6.91
N ILE A 130 12.43 -11.59 6.61
CA ILE A 130 11.53 -10.45 6.33
C ILE A 130 11.53 -9.48 7.51
N THR A 131 11.32 -9.98 8.73
CA THR A 131 11.23 -9.13 9.92
C THR A 131 12.54 -8.40 10.21
N ARG A 132 13.71 -9.04 10.01
CA ARG A 132 15.01 -8.35 10.14
C ARG A 132 15.18 -7.23 9.12
N VAL A 133 14.81 -7.47 7.85
CA VAL A 133 14.86 -6.45 6.79
C VAL A 133 13.94 -5.27 7.14
N LEU A 134 12.73 -5.56 7.64
CA LEU A 134 11.78 -4.54 8.08
C LEU A 134 12.36 -3.67 9.20
N GLN A 135 12.92 -4.29 10.25
CA GLN A 135 13.49 -3.58 11.38
C GLN A 135 14.66 -2.68 10.94
N SER A 136 15.57 -3.22 10.13
CA SER A 136 16.69 -2.45 9.57
C SER A 136 16.21 -1.28 8.71
N ALA A 137 15.15 -1.48 7.90
CA ALA A 137 14.57 -0.41 7.08
C ALA A 137 13.96 0.72 7.94
N VAL A 138 13.30 0.37 9.05
CA VAL A 138 12.70 1.31 10.00
C VAL A 138 13.76 2.07 10.80
N GLU A 139 14.82 1.39 11.22
CA GLU A 139 15.96 2.01 11.89
C GLU A 139 16.66 3.04 10.99
N ARG A 140 16.88 2.66 9.72
CA ARG A 140 17.47 3.56 8.72
C ARG A 140 16.57 4.75 8.40
N GLN A 141 15.27 4.51 8.27
CA GLN A 141 14.30 5.55 7.97
C GLN A 141 12.98 5.27 8.70
N ALA A 142 12.76 5.98 9.80
CA ALA A 142 11.53 5.85 10.57
C ALA A 142 10.30 6.31 9.77
N PRO A 143 9.13 5.68 9.95
CA PRO A 143 7.90 6.14 9.33
C PRO A 143 7.56 7.56 9.79
N PRO A 144 7.06 8.42 8.88
CA PRO A 144 6.61 9.75 9.24
C PRO A 144 5.50 9.67 10.29
N ARG A 145 5.38 10.70 11.12
CA ARG A 145 4.24 10.81 12.03
C ARG A 145 3.00 11.21 11.23
N ALA A 146 1.87 10.64 11.59
CA ALA A 146 0.56 11.06 11.12
C ALA A 146 -0.16 11.72 12.30
N GLY A 147 -0.17 13.06 12.30
CA GLY A 147 -0.63 13.85 13.45
C GLY A 147 0.16 13.51 14.72
N LEU A 148 -0.54 13.02 15.74
CA LEU A 148 0.04 12.70 17.06
C LEU A 148 0.66 11.30 17.12
N VAL A 149 0.40 10.43 16.15
CA VAL A 149 0.77 9.01 16.21
C VAL A 149 1.88 8.70 15.21
N ARG A 150 2.87 7.92 15.65
CA ARG A 150 3.85 7.28 14.76
C ARG A 150 3.46 5.82 14.56
N PRO A 151 3.21 5.38 13.31
CA PRO A 151 3.00 3.97 13.01
C PRO A 151 4.16 3.11 13.52
N LYS A 152 3.85 1.95 14.11
CA LYS A 152 4.86 1.03 14.64
C LYS A 152 4.69 -0.34 13.99
N MET A 153 5.61 -0.69 13.10
CA MET A 153 5.65 -2.02 12.48
C MET A 153 6.48 -2.95 13.36
N ARG A 154 5.90 -4.07 13.79
CA ARG A 154 6.49 -4.99 14.78
C ARG A 154 7.14 -6.20 14.11
N TYR A 155 6.42 -6.83 13.20
CA TYR A 155 6.90 -8.00 12.46
C TYR A 155 6.21 -8.09 11.11
N ALA A 156 6.75 -8.92 10.22
CA ALA A 156 6.16 -9.17 8.92
C ALA A 156 6.40 -10.61 8.46
N HIS A 157 5.45 -11.13 7.68
CA HIS A 157 5.49 -12.49 7.13
C HIS A 157 5.06 -12.49 5.66
N GLN A 158 5.34 -13.58 4.95
CA GLN A 158 4.88 -13.77 3.58
C GLN A 158 3.40 -14.17 3.58
N GLY A 159 2.54 -13.37 2.96
CA GLY A 159 1.10 -13.63 2.86
C GLY A 159 0.67 -14.30 1.55
N GLY A 160 1.54 -14.34 0.55
CA GLY A 160 1.22 -14.90 -0.77
C GLY A 160 2.40 -14.93 -1.72
N MET A 161 2.18 -15.57 -2.86
CA MET A 161 3.14 -15.77 -3.95
C MET A 161 2.46 -15.45 -5.29
N ASN A 162 3.26 -15.04 -6.28
CA ASN A 162 2.81 -14.66 -7.62
C ASN A 162 1.63 -13.66 -7.65
N PRO A 163 1.84 -12.41 -7.20
CA PRO A 163 3.12 -11.82 -6.80
C PRO A 163 3.46 -12.09 -5.32
N PRO A 164 4.75 -12.00 -4.92
CA PRO A 164 5.11 -12.09 -3.51
C PRO A 164 4.41 -10.98 -2.71
N VAL A 165 3.69 -11.38 -1.65
CA VAL A 165 2.97 -10.47 -0.75
C VAL A 165 3.63 -10.51 0.62
N ILE A 166 3.98 -9.34 1.16
CA ILE A 166 4.47 -9.18 2.53
C ILE A 166 3.39 -8.53 3.36
N VAL A 167 2.94 -9.22 4.41
CA VAL A 167 1.96 -8.70 5.37
C VAL A 167 2.71 -8.17 6.59
N ILE A 168 2.54 -6.88 6.87
CA ILE A 168 3.18 -6.18 7.98
C ILE A 168 2.16 -6.00 9.11
N HIS A 169 2.57 -6.36 10.32
CA HIS A 169 1.77 -6.23 11.53
C HIS A 169 2.35 -5.19 12.47
N GLY A 170 1.47 -4.53 13.22
CA GLY A 170 1.87 -3.43 14.06
C GLY A 170 0.71 -2.57 14.54
N ASN A 171 1.05 -1.37 14.99
CA ASN A 171 0.09 -0.41 15.51
C ASN A 171 0.00 0.79 14.56
N SER A 172 -1.22 1.29 14.37
CA SER A 172 -1.49 2.50 13.58
C SER A 172 -0.97 2.43 12.15
N LEU A 173 -1.03 1.23 11.55
CA LEU A 173 -0.51 0.99 10.20
C LEU A 173 -1.36 1.67 9.11
N GLY A 174 -2.64 1.94 9.36
CA GLY A 174 -3.49 2.70 8.43
C GLY A 174 -3.03 4.15 8.22
N ALA A 175 -2.06 4.62 9.01
CA ALA A 175 -1.48 5.95 8.87
C ALA A 175 -0.12 5.96 8.15
N ILE A 176 0.30 4.82 7.57
CA ILE A 176 1.48 4.75 6.70
C ILE A 176 1.15 5.41 5.35
N SER A 177 2.02 6.29 4.86
CA SER A 177 1.85 6.91 3.55
C SER A 177 2.32 5.99 2.41
N ASP A 178 1.76 6.18 1.21
CA ASP A 178 2.15 5.44 0.01
C ASP A 178 3.63 5.59 -0.33
N SER A 179 4.20 6.77 -0.08
CA SER A 179 5.63 7.02 -0.28
C SER A 179 6.49 6.12 0.61
N TYR A 180 6.07 5.89 1.85
CA TYR A 180 6.77 4.99 2.76
C TYR A 180 6.56 3.52 2.39
N THR A 181 5.36 3.16 1.90
CA THR A 181 5.10 1.84 1.31
C THR A 181 6.04 1.57 0.11
N ARG A 182 6.21 2.53 -0.80
CA ARG A 182 7.16 2.42 -1.93
C ARG A 182 8.61 2.23 -1.46
N TYR A 183 9.02 2.97 -0.43
CA TYR A 183 10.34 2.79 0.21
C TYR A 183 10.53 1.36 0.73
N LEU A 184 9.55 0.84 1.47
CA LEU A 184 9.61 -0.54 1.98
C LEU A 184 9.61 -1.56 0.83
N THR A 185 8.75 -1.37 -0.17
CA THR A 185 8.67 -2.24 -1.35
C THR A 185 10.04 -2.33 -2.02
N GLN A 186 10.70 -1.20 -2.26
CA GLN A 186 12.02 -1.19 -2.89
C GLN A 186 13.10 -1.81 -1.99
N THR A 187 13.00 -1.62 -0.67
CA THR A 187 13.93 -2.21 0.30
C THR A 187 13.84 -3.73 0.32
N PHE A 188 12.62 -4.28 0.38
CA PHE A 188 12.40 -5.72 0.31
C PHE A 188 12.79 -6.31 -1.03
N ARG A 189 12.44 -5.65 -2.15
CA ARG A 189 12.85 -6.09 -3.49
C ARG A 189 14.36 -6.25 -3.61
N LYS A 190 15.13 -5.28 -3.10
CA LYS A 190 16.60 -5.37 -3.07
C LYS A 190 17.08 -6.51 -2.15
N ALA A 191 16.55 -6.63 -0.94
CA ALA A 191 16.99 -7.62 0.04
C ALA A 191 16.72 -9.09 -0.37
N PHE A 192 15.68 -9.31 -1.20
CA PHE A 192 15.31 -10.63 -1.72
C PHE A 192 15.66 -10.82 -3.21
N ASN A 193 16.34 -9.84 -3.83
CA ASN A 193 16.68 -9.84 -5.26
C ASN A 193 15.48 -10.15 -6.17
N LEU A 194 14.34 -9.50 -5.88
CA LEU A 194 13.11 -9.67 -6.65
C LEU A 194 13.21 -8.91 -7.97
N GLN A 195 13.62 -9.60 -9.02
CA GLN A 195 13.69 -9.09 -10.39
C GLN A 195 12.54 -9.66 -11.22
N GLY A 196 11.95 -8.85 -12.08
CA GLY A 196 10.88 -9.25 -12.99
C GLY A 196 9.52 -9.49 -12.34
N THR A 197 9.36 -9.33 -11.03
CA THR A 197 8.07 -9.49 -10.33
C THR A 197 7.72 -8.25 -9.49
N PRO A 198 6.45 -7.81 -9.48
CA PRO A 198 6.01 -6.79 -8.55
C PRO A 198 5.95 -7.37 -7.13
N LEU A 199 6.18 -6.53 -6.12
CA LEU A 199 6.04 -6.89 -4.71
C LEU A 199 4.87 -6.11 -4.11
N ARG A 200 3.98 -6.81 -3.40
CA ARG A 200 2.85 -6.18 -2.69
C ARG A 200 3.12 -6.15 -1.19
N ILE A 201 2.85 -5.01 -0.58
CA ILE A 201 2.84 -4.86 0.88
C ILE A 201 1.40 -4.68 1.31
N GLN A 202 0.98 -5.47 2.29
CA GLN A 202 -0.31 -5.33 2.95
C GLN A 202 -0.07 -5.00 4.41
N TYR A 203 -0.88 -4.11 4.96
CA TYR A 203 -0.84 -3.78 6.37
C TYR A 203 -2.01 -4.47 7.06
N ASN A 204 -1.71 -5.26 8.10
CA ASN A 204 -2.76 -5.79 8.95
C ASN A 204 -3.22 -4.69 9.92
N VAL A 205 -4.26 -3.96 9.51
CA VAL A 205 -4.96 -3.01 10.36
C VAL A 205 -6.05 -3.78 11.08
N GLY A 206 -5.77 -4.26 12.29
CA GLY A 206 -6.82 -4.81 13.14
C GLY A 206 -7.85 -3.73 13.47
N GLU A 207 -9.13 -4.09 13.47
CA GLU A 207 -10.17 -3.25 14.08
C GLU A 207 -9.79 -3.02 15.55
N ASN A 208 -9.79 -1.76 15.99
CA ASN A 208 -9.49 -1.43 17.37
C ASN A 208 -10.70 -1.79 18.24
N PRO A 209 -10.67 -2.86 19.07
CA PRO A 209 -11.85 -3.32 19.80
C PRO A 209 -12.36 -2.29 20.83
N TYR A 210 -11.56 -1.25 21.11
CA TYR A 210 -11.87 -0.19 22.05
C TYR A 210 -12.44 1.07 21.39
N GLU A 211 -12.61 1.11 20.06
CA GLU A 211 -13.12 2.29 19.36
C GLU A 211 -14.59 2.56 19.74
N GLU A 212 -15.39 1.49 19.88
CA GLU A 212 -16.75 1.59 20.41
C GLU A 212 -16.77 1.99 21.90
N THR A 213 -15.83 1.47 22.70
CA THR A 213 -15.75 1.80 24.14
C THR A 213 -15.32 3.25 24.37
N ALA A 214 -14.44 3.79 23.51
CA ALA A 214 -13.98 5.17 23.58
C ALA A 214 -15.12 6.17 23.30
N ALA A 215 -15.99 5.87 22.34
CA ALA A 215 -17.20 6.65 22.06
C ALA A 215 -18.17 6.66 23.27
N GLN A 216 -18.32 5.53 23.97
CA GLN A 216 -19.12 5.46 25.20
C GLN A 216 -18.54 6.28 26.35
N THR A 217 -17.20 6.35 26.49
CA THR A 217 -16.55 7.20 27.51
C THR A 217 -16.67 8.69 27.23
N LYS A 218 -16.70 9.14 25.96
CA LYS A 218 -16.90 10.56 25.61
C LYS A 218 -18.27 11.08 26.04
N ASN A 219 -19.29 10.22 26.07
CA ASN A 219 -20.65 10.56 26.48
C ASN A 219 -20.87 10.51 28.01
N LYS A 220 -19.88 10.07 28.80
CA LYS A 220 -19.97 10.13 30.26
C LYS A 220 -19.50 11.51 30.74
N PRO A 221 -20.34 12.28 31.44
CA PRO A 221 -19.92 13.55 32.02
C PRO A 221 -18.74 13.32 32.96
N LEU A 222 -17.72 14.19 32.85
CA LEU A 222 -16.55 14.17 33.72
C LEU A 222 -16.99 14.11 35.20
N ARG A 223 -16.28 13.33 36.04
CA ARG A 223 -16.63 13.15 37.47
C ARG A 223 -16.91 14.47 38.21
N ARG A 224 -16.18 15.54 37.86
CA ARG A 224 -16.42 16.90 38.39
C ARG A 224 -17.81 17.46 38.03
N ALA A 225 -18.23 17.30 36.77
CA ALA A 225 -19.56 17.74 36.31
C ALA A 225 -20.69 16.93 36.97
N THR A 226 -20.49 15.63 37.23
CA THR A 226 -21.49 14.84 37.96
C THR A 226 -21.63 15.24 39.43
N LEU A 227 -20.55 15.71 40.06
CA LEU A 227 -20.53 16.14 41.45
C LEU A 227 -21.19 17.52 41.60
N SER A 228 -20.88 18.47 40.70
CA SER A 228 -21.54 19.79 40.65
C SER A 228 -23.04 19.66 40.39
N ASN A 229 -23.45 18.77 39.46
CA ASN A 229 -24.87 18.54 39.17
C ASN A 229 -25.61 17.91 40.37
N ARG A 230 -24.95 17.06 41.16
CA ARG A 230 -25.51 16.53 42.41
C ARG A 230 -25.66 17.58 43.49
N ILE A 231 -24.70 18.50 43.61
CA ILE A 231 -24.75 19.61 44.58
C ILE A 231 -25.91 20.55 44.21
N ALA A 232 -25.98 20.99 42.95
CA ALA A 232 -27.07 21.84 42.45
C ALA A 232 -28.45 21.19 42.64
N LYS A 233 -28.57 19.87 42.36
CA LYS A 233 -29.83 19.13 42.59
C LYS A 233 -30.20 19.01 44.08
N ARG A 234 -29.21 18.98 44.98
CA ARG A 234 -29.45 19.00 46.44
C ARG A 234 -29.87 20.38 46.92
N GLU A 235 -29.30 21.45 46.37
CA GLU A 235 -29.67 22.83 46.70
C GLU A 235 -31.09 23.15 46.23
N ASN A 236 -31.42 22.82 44.97
CA ASN A 236 -32.79 23.00 44.46
C ASN A 236 -33.84 22.23 45.28
N ARG A 237 -33.54 21.01 45.74
CA ARG A 237 -34.44 20.24 46.62
C ARG A 237 -34.58 20.84 48.01
N LYS A 238 -33.55 21.54 48.52
CA LYS A 238 -33.65 22.28 49.78
C LYS A 238 -34.52 23.52 49.59
N ASP A 239 -34.33 24.25 48.50
CA ASP A 239 -35.10 25.45 48.19
C ASP A 239 -36.59 25.14 47.93
N GLU A 240 -36.89 24.04 47.23
CA GLU A 240 -38.26 23.53 47.09
C GLU A 240 -38.89 23.17 48.44
N LYS A 241 -38.15 22.50 49.33
CA LYS A 241 -38.65 22.20 50.69
C LYS A 241 -38.88 23.46 51.52
N VAL A 242 -38.01 24.46 51.40
CA VAL A 242 -38.17 25.75 52.09
C VAL A 242 -39.40 26.49 51.55
N ARG A 243 -39.62 26.49 50.24
CA ARG A 243 -40.83 27.07 49.59
C ARG A 243 -42.11 26.36 50.00
N ASN A 244 -42.13 25.02 50.04
CA ASN A 244 -43.31 24.24 50.45
C ASN A 244 -43.60 24.26 51.96
N SER A 245 -42.62 24.64 52.81
CA SER A 245 -42.78 24.64 54.27
C SER A 245 -43.24 25.97 54.87
N GLY A 246 -43.67 26.94 54.05
CA GLY A 246 -44.34 28.15 54.53
C GLY A 246 -43.53 28.97 55.54
N GLY A 247 -42.23 29.17 55.28
CA GLY A 247 -41.48 30.29 55.88
C GLY A 247 -41.33 30.30 57.41
N LYS A 248 -41.11 29.17 58.10
CA LYS A 248 -40.61 29.20 59.48
C LYS A 248 -39.13 28.78 59.56
N VAL A 249 -38.25 29.75 59.37
CA VAL A 249 -36.81 29.59 59.67
C VAL A 249 -36.62 29.65 61.19
N LYS A 250 -36.51 28.48 61.86
CA LYS A 250 -35.99 28.42 63.23
C LYS A 250 -34.49 28.75 63.21
N LYS A 251 -34.13 29.99 63.60
CA LYS A 251 -32.72 30.34 63.90
C LYS A 251 -32.25 29.47 65.08
N ARG A 252 -31.40 28.48 64.81
CA ARG A 252 -30.59 27.83 65.85
C ARG A 252 -29.44 28.76 66.21
N GLN A 253 -29.43 29.29 67.43
CA GLN A 253 -28.24 29.87 68.04
C GLN A 253 -27.19 28.76 68.22
N VAL A 254 -25.99 28.96 67.68
CA VAL A 254 -24.86 28.07 67.91
C VAL A 254 -23.99 28.68 69.00
N SER A 255 -23.92 28.00 70.15
CA SER A 255 -23.02 28.33 71.25
C SER A 255 -21.56 28.11 70.85
N VAL A 256 -20.72 29.13 70.99
CA VAL A 256 -19.27 29.03 70.80
C VAL A 256 -18.67 28.26 71.98
N LYS A 257 -18.17 27.05 71.76
CA LYS A 257 -17.41 26.28 72.76
C LYS A 257 -15.92 26.63 72.61
N LYS A 258 -15.35 27.25 73.66
CA LYS A 258 -13.93 27.61 73.80
C LYS A 258 -13.01 26.43 73.49
N ARG A 259 -11.97 26.65 72.67
CA ARG A 259 -10.79 25.78 72.58
C ARG A 259 -10.01 25.88 73.88
N HIS A 260 -9.69 24.74 74.51
CA HIS A 260 -8.59 24.64 75.46
C HIS A 260 -7.38 24.06 74.72
N GLN A 261 -6.24 24.74 74.88
CA GLN A 261 -4.92 24.25 74.56
C GLN A 261 -4.48 23.27 75.66
N SER A 262 -3.93 22.13 75.26
CA SER A 262 -2.74 21.43 75.83
C SER A 262 -2.57 20.17 74.99
#